data_AF-A0A7C2XU55-F1
#
_entry.id   AF-A0A7C2XU55-F1
#
_cell.length_a   1.000
_cell.length_b   1.000
_cell.length_c   1.000
_cell.angle_alpha   90.00
_cell.angle_beta   90.00
_cell.angle_gamma   90.00
#
_symmetry.space_group_name_H-M   'P 1'
#
loop_
_entity.id
_entity.type
_entity.pdbx_description
1 polymer ?
#
loop_
_entity_poly.entity_id
_entity_poly.type
_entity_poly.pdbx_seq_one_letter_code
_entity_poly.pdbx_strand_id
1 'polypeptide(L)'
;MDEGFKQQASEWFERGDREIETAQLLYDEEGYADAIAYHIEQAVEKYLKGYLVLKGQKSPWGHEVDSLLNLVGKFEADLYPQFIELCEKAQDSILRTAIRRGHRQSTVAKKSKQI
;
A
#
# COMPACT_ATOMS: atom_id res chain seq x y z
N MET A 1 27.86 -0.08 4.54
CA MET A 1 26.63 -0.89 4.50
C MET A 1 26.96 -2.16 3.74
N ASP A 2 26.68 -3.32 4.31
CA ASP A 2 26.96 -4.62 3.68
C ASP A 2 26.23 -4.74 2.33
N GLU A 3 26.93 -5.18 1.28
CA GLU A 3 26.35 -5.35 -0.07
C GLU A 3 25.20 -6.37 -0.04
N GLY A 4 25.26 -7.35 0.85
CA GLY A 4 24.18 -8.32 1.07
C GLY A 4 22.88 -7.69 1.58
N PHE A 5 22.96 -6.65 2.41
CA PHE A 5 21.76 -5.93 2.87
C PHE A 5 21.17 -5.03 1.78
N LYS A 6 22.01 -4.43 0.94
CA LYS A 6 21.52 -3.63 -0.19
C LYS A 6 20.73 -4.48 -1.17
N GLN A 7 21.24 -5.67 -1.50
CA GLN A 7 20.55 -6.59 -2.39
C GLN A 7 19.21 -7.04 -1.80
N GLN A 8 19.19 -7.48 -0.54
CA GLN A 8 17.95 -7.88 0.13
C GLN A 8 16.93 -6.74 0.22
N ALA A 9 17.39 -5.51 0.46
CA ALA A 9 16.50 -4.35 0.45
C ALA A 9 15.92 -4.09 -0.94
N SER A 10 16.73 -4.18 -1.99
CA SER A 10 16.27 -4.06 -3.38
C SER A 10 15.19 -5.08 -3.71
N GLU A 11 15.36 -6.33 -3.29
CA GLU A 11 14.35 -7.38 -3.48
C GLU A 11 13.02 -7.04 -2.79
N TRP A 12 13.06 -6.42 -1.62
CA TRP A 12 11.85 -5.95 -0.94
C TRP A 12 11.19 -4.78 -1.68
N PHE A 13 11.98 -3.84 -2.19
CA PHE A 13 11.47 -2.72 -2.98
C PHE A 13 10.82 -3.19 -4.28
N GLU A 14 11.47 -4.08 -5.03
CA GLU A 14 10.91 -4.67 -6.25
C GLU A 14 9.58 -5.40 -5.98
N ARG A 15 9.45 -6.06 -4.84
CA ARG A 15 8.16 -6.67 -4.46
C ARG A 15 7.12 -5.61 -4.12
N GLY A 16 7.49 -4.52 -3.48
CA GLY A 16 6.61 -3.39 -3.22
C GLY A 16 6.11 -2.73 -4.50
N ASP A 17 7.00 -2.56 -5.49
CA ASP A 17 6.65 -2.02 -6.81
C ASP A 17 5.58 -2.88 -7.49
N ARG A 18 5.73 -4.21 -7.46
CA ARG A 18 4.74 -5.15 -8.02
C ARG A 18 3.37 -5.06 -7.36
N GLU A 19 3.31 -4.79 -6.06
CA GLU A 19 2.04 -4.59 -5.35
C GLU A 19 1.36 -3.29 -5.80
N ILE A 20 2.12 -2.21 -6.01
CA ILE A 20 1.59 -0.95 -6.56
C ILE A 20 1.09 -1.14 -7.99
N GLU A 21 1.86 -1.83 -8.84
CA GLU A 21 1.44 -2.18 -10.20
C GLU A 21 0.13 -2.98 -10.18
N THR A 22 0.00 -3.94 -9.25
CA THR A 22 -1.21 -4.75 -9.09
C THR A 22 -2.41 -3.91 -8.62
N ALA A 23 -2.20 -3.03 -7.64
CA ALA A 23 -3.24 -2.11 -7.17
C ALA A 23 -3.72 -1.18 -8.29
N GLN A 24 -2.79 -0.68 -9.11
CA GLN A 24 -3.08 0.18 -10.25
C GLN A 24 -3.89 -0.57 -11.32
N LEU A 25 -3.49 -1.79 -11.68
CA LEU A 25 -4.24 -2.64 -12.60
C LEU A 25 -5.66 -2.91 -12.10
N LEU A 26 -5.82 -3.25 -10.82
CA LEU A 26 -7.13 -3.46 -10.22
C LEU A 26 -7.98 -2.17 -10.25
N TYR A 27 -7.38 -1.01 -10.01
CA TYR A 27 -8.08 0.26 -10.08
C TYR A 27 -8.53 0.61 -11.50
N ASP A 28 -7.67 0.36 -12.50
CA ASP A 28 -7.94 0.63 -13.91
C ASP A 28 -9.02 -0.30 -14.48
N GLU A 29 -9.05 -1.56 -14.03
CA GLU A 29 -10.06 -2.56 -14.39
C GLU A 29 -11.34 -2.49 -13.54
N GLU A 30 -11.54 -1.41 -12.78
CA GLU A 30 -12.69 -1.22 -11.89
C GLU A 30 -12.90 -2.38 -10.89
N GLY A 31 -11.80 -2.97 -10.43
CA GLY A 31 -11.75 -4.02 -9.42
C GLY A 31 -12.25 -3.56 -8.04
N TYR A 32 -12.38 -4.53 -7.13
CA TYR A 32 -12.91 -4.27 -5.80
C TYR A 32 -11.98 -3.40 -4.95
N ALA A 33 -12.57 -2.42 -4.26
CA ALA A 33 -11.82 -1.43 -3.50
C ALA A 33 -11.05 -2.00 -2.32
N ASP A 34 -11.56 -3.05 -1.69
CA ASP A 34 -10.89 -3.81 -0.63
C ASP A 34 -9.65 -4.54 -1.17
N ALA A 35 -9.73 -5.14 -2.36
CA ALA A 35 -8.58 -5.74 -3.03
C ALA A 35 -7.51 -4.69 -3.38
N ILE A 36 -7.90 -3.54 -3.93
CA ILE A 36 -6.98 -2.42 -4.22
C ILE A 36 -6.29 -1.95 -2.93
N ALA A 37 -7.05 -1.74 -1.86
CA ALA A 37 -6.52 -1.30 -0.57
C ALA A 37 -5.55 -2.33 0.03
N TYR A 38 -5.87 -3.62 -0.09
CA TYR A 38 -5.00 -4.72 0.34
C TYR A 38 -3.64 -4.68 -0.36
N HIS A 39 -3.62 -4.51 -1.68
CA HIS A 39 -2.35 -4.44 -2.42
C HIS A 39 -1.53 -3.19 -2.06
N ILE A 40 -2.18 -2.05 -1.78
CA ILE A 40 -1.47 -0.86 -1.31
C ILE A 40 -0.86 -1.07 0.07
N GLU A 41 -1.59 -1.67 1.01
CA GLU A 41 -1.07 -2.03 2.33
C GLU A 41 0.13 -2.99 2.20
N GLN A 42 0.02 -3.98 1.31
CA GLN A 42 1.08 -4.93 1.01
C GLN A 42 2.32 -4.27 0.38
N ALA A 43 2.15 -3.24 -0.45
CA ALA A 43 3.26 -2.46 -0.98
C ALA A 43 4.01 -1.73 0.13
N VAL A 44 3.26 -1.04 1.00
CA VAL A 44 3.79 -0.33 2.18
C VAL A 44 4.58 -1.27 3.08
N GLU A 45 4.03 -2.43 3.42
CA GLU A 45 4.68 -3.44 4.25
C GLU A 45 6.05 -3.83 3.67
N LYS A 46 6.11 -4.07 2.36
CA LYS A 46 7.34 -4.47 1.65
C LYS A 46 8.37 -3.35 1.60
N TYR A 47 7.97 -2.11 1.35
CA TYR A 47 8.88 -0.96 1.40
C TYR A 47 9.47 -0.75 2.80
N LEU A 48 8.66 -0.86 3.85
CA LEU A 48 9.14 -0.74 5.23
C LEU A 48 10.15 -1.85 5.58
N LYS A 49 9.90 -3.09 5.12
CA LYS A 49 10.86 -4.20 5.28
C LYS A 49 12.18 -3.89 4.57
N GLY A 50 12.14 -3.44 3.32
CA GLY A 50 13.35 -3.07 2.57
C GLY A 50 14.13 -1.95 3.25
N TYR A 51 13.43 -0.93 3.78
CA TYR A 51 14.04 0.16 4.54
C TYR A 51 14.74 -0.32 5.82
N LEU A 52 14.08 -1.17 6.61
CA LEU A 52 14.66 -1.75 7.82
C LEU A 52 15.90 -2.59 7.50
N VAL A 53 15.88 -3.35 6.40
CA VAL A 53 17.04 -4.11 5.90
C VAL A 53 18.20 -3.17 5.53
N LEU A 54 17.93 -2.05 4.85
CA LEU A 54 18.97 -1.02 4.61
C LEU A 54 19.58 -0.49 5.90
N LYS A 55 18.77 -0.32 6.96
CA LYS A 55 19.26 0.09 8.28
C LYS A 55 19.98 -1.03 9.05
N GLY A 56 20.23 -2.18 8.42
CA GLY A 56 20.97 -3.30 8.99
C GLY A 56 20.14 -4.21 9.89
N GLN A 57 18.81 -4.06 9.90
CA GLN A 57 17.94 -5.01 10.58
C GLN A 57 17.78 -6.28 9.74
N LYS A 58 17.80 -7.44 10.39
CA LYS A 58 17.42 -8.69 9.70
C LYS A 58 15.93 -8.62 9.34
N SER A 59 15.62 -9.05 8.12
CA SER A 59 14.26 -8.99 7.55
C SER A 59 13.20 -9.46 8.57
N PRO A 60 12.27 -8.57 8.96
CA PRO A 60 11.21 -8.94 9.89
C PRO A 60 10.22 -9.86 9.16
N TRP A 61 10.24 -11.16 9.47
CA TRP A 61 9.24 -12.11 8.96
C TRP A 61 7.93 -11.99 9.75
N GLY A 62 6.79 -11.97 9.06
CA GLY A 62 5.46 -12.07 9.69
C GLY A 62 5.00 -10.86 10.52
N HIS A 63 5.59 -9.67 10.32
CA HIS A 63 5.14 -8.45 11.00
C HIS A 63 4.04 -7.72 10.22
N GLU A 64 3.02 -7.25 10.94
CA GLU A 64 2.02 -6.29 10.46
C GLU A 64 2.63 -4.88 10.30
N VAL A 65 1.98 -4.04 9.50
CA VAL A 65 2.46 -2.68 9.16
C VAL A 65 2.76 -1.84 10.39
N ASP A 66 1.90 -1.87 11.42
CA ASP A 66 2.10 -1.12 12.67
C ASP A 66 3.39 -1.51 13.39
N SER A 67 3.72 -2.81 13.40
CA SER A 67 4.95 -3.30 14.02
C SER A 67 6.18 -2.82 13.25
N LEU A 68 6.10 -2.79 11.92
CA LEU A 68 7.18 -2.29 11.06
C LEU A 68 7.37 -0.79 11.25
N LEU A 69 6.30 0.00 11.32
CA LEU A 69 6.36 1.44 11.55
C LEU A 69 6.98 1.78 12.90
N ASN A 70 6.64 1.05 13.95
CA ASN A 70 7.27 1.22 15.26
C ASN A 70 8.79 0.94 15.22
N LEU A 71 9.23 -0.04 14.41
CA LEU A 71 10.66 -0.29 14.22
C LEU A 71 11.34 0.83 13.42
N VAL A 72 10.67 1.33 12.37
CA VAL A 72 11.18 2.45 11.57
C VAL A 72 11.28 3.74 12.37
N GLY A 73 10.33 4.00 13.27
CA GLY A 73 10.35 5.15 14.18
C GLY A 73 11.59 5.21 15.08
N LYS A 74 12.27 4.07 15.32
CA LYS A 74 13.56 4.05 16.04
C LYS A 74 14.71 4.67 15.23
N PHE A 75 14.58 4.73 13.91
CA PHE A 75 15.56 5.28 12.99
C PHE A 75 15.17 6.67 12.50
N GLU A 76 13.87 6.91 12.27
CA GLU A 76 13.32 8.18 11.80
C GLU A 76 12.13 8.57 12.68
N ALA A 77 12.40 9.31 13.75
CA ALA A 77 11.39 9.65 14.75
C ALA A 77 10.19 10.44 14.17
N ASP A 78 10.42 11.21 13.11
CA ASP A 78 9.43 12.08 12.50
C ASP A 78 8.61 11.42 11.38
N LEU A 79 8.96 10.20 10.98
CA LEU A 79 8.30 9.50 9.87
C LEU A 79 6.94 8.92 10.28
N TYR A 80 6.83 8.45 11.53
CA TYR A 80 5.67 7.71 12.01
C TYR A 80 4.34 8.48 11.88
N PRO A 81 4.22 9.75 12.33
CA PRO A 81 2.94 10.46 12.27
C PRO A 81 2.49 10.80 10.85
N GLN A 82 3.43 11.22 10.00
CA GLN A 82 3.14 11.62 8.62
C GLN A 82 2.73 10.42 7.76
N PHE A 83 3.32 9.25 8.04
CA PHE A 83 3.06 8.04 7.28
C PHE A 83 1.73 7.39 7.63
N ILE A 84 1.35 7.34 8.91
CA ILE A 84 0.01 6.90 9.33
C ILE A 84 -1.07 7.80 8.71
N GLU A 85 -0.90 9.12 8.79
CA GLU A 85 -1.85 10.07 8.19
C GLU A 85 -1.97 9.88 6.67
N LEU A 86 -0.87 9.56 5.98
CA LEU A 86 -0.87 9.25 4.56
C LEU A 86 -1.61 7.94 4.25
N CYS A 87 -1.37 6.88 5.02
CA CYS A 87 -2.04 5.59 4.87
C CYS A 87 -3.55 5.71 5.11
N GLU A 88 -3.95 6.39 6.18
CA GLU A 88 -5.36 6.66 6.49
C GLU A 88 -6.04 7.47 5.37
N LYS A 89 -5.38 8.51 4.86
CA LYS A 89 -5.89 9.31 3.72
C LYS A 89 -5.98 8.49 2.43
N ALA A 90 -5.01 7.61 2.17
CA ALA A 90 -5.02 6.76 0.97
C ALA A 90 -6.21 5.79 1.03
N GLN A 91 -6.41 5.12 2.17
CA GLN A 91 -7.55 4.22 2.39
C GLN A 91 -8.89 4.97 2.27
N ASP A 92 -9.03 6.12 2.92
CA ASP A 92 -10.25 6.93 2.89
C ASP A 92 -10.54 7.49 1.48
N SER A 93 -9.52 7.93 0.74
CA SER A 93 -9.67 8.41 -0.64
C SER A 93 -10.12 7.30 -1.60
N ILE A 94 -9.57 6.09 -1.45
CA ILE A 94 -9.94 4.91 -2.24
C ILE A 94 -11.38 4.49 -1.91
N LEU A 95 -11.74 4.43 -0.63
CA LEU A 95 -13.11 4.16 -0.17
C LEU A 95 -14.09 5.20 -0.71
N ARG A 96 -13.79 6.50 -0.62
CA ARG A 96 -14.63 7.58 -1.15
C ARG A 96 -14.77 7.51 -2.66
N THR A 97 -13.70 7.19 -3.37
CA THR A 97 -13.71 7.04 -4.84
C THR A 97 -14.54 5.83 -5.25
N ALA A 98 -14.40 4.69 -4.55
CA ALA A 98 -15.19 3.49 -4.78
C ALA A 98 -16.69 3.72 -4.49
N ILE A 99 -17.04 4.36 -3.38
CA ILE A 99 -18.44 4.71 -3.03
C ILE A 99 -19.04 5.64 -4.09
N ARG A 100 -18.31 6.68 -4.49
CA ARG A 100 -18.76 7.64 -5.51
C ARG A 100 -18.92 6.97 -6.89
N ARG A 101 -18.10 5.97 -7.22
CA ARG A 101 -18.19 5.19 -8.45
C ARG A 101 -19.31 4.15 -8.44
N GLY A 102 -19.53 3.44 -7.32
CA GLY A 102 -20.68 2.56 -7.15
C GLY A 102 -22.01 3.30 -7.32
N HIS A 103 -22.07 4.56 -6.88
CA HIS A 103 -23.23 5.42 -7.12
C HIS A 103 -23.40 5.79 -8.62
N ARG A 104 -22.30 6.01 -9.36
CA ARG A 104 -22.31 6.28 -10.81
C ARG A 104 -22.73 5.06 -11.65
N GLN A 105 -22.19 3.88 -11.38
CA GLN A 105 -22.55 2.62 -12.05
C GLN A 105 -24.07 2.34 -11.90
N SER A 106 -24.63 2.54 -10.69
CA SER A 106 -26.07 2.35 -10.45
C SER A 106 -26.98 3.36 -11.16
N THR A 107 -26.51 4.58 -11.42
CA THR A 107 -27.27 5.61 -12.15
C THR A 107 -27.19 5.41 -13.67
N VAL A 108 -26.04 4.99 -14.20
CA VAL A 108 -25.87 4.67 -15.63
C VAL A 108 -26.68 3.41 -15.99
N ALA A 109 -26.63 2.36 -15.16
CA ALA A 109 -27.40 1.13 -15.40
C ALA A 109 -28.93 1.32 -15.34
N LYS A 110 -29.42 2.28 -14.54
CA LYS A 110 -30.85 2.66 -14.52
C LYS A 110 -31.27 3.44 -15.77
N LYS A 111 -30.38 4.25 -16.34
CA LYS A 111 -30.67 5.06 -17.54
C LYS A 111 -30.68 4.22 -18.82
N SER A 112 -29.88 3.15 -18.89
CA SER A 112 -29.82 2.22 -20.02
C SER A 112 -30.98 1.21 -20.09
N LYS A 113 -31.79 1.07 -19.03
CA LYS A 113 -32.98 0.20 -19.01
C LYS A 113 -34.28 0.94 -19.36
N GLN A 114 -34.21 2.21 -19.72
CA GLN A 114 -35.37 3.08 -19.95
C GLN A 114 -35.44 3.64 -21.37
N ILE A 115 -34.75 2.99 -22.31
CA ILE A 115 -34.79 3.26 -23.76
C ILE A 115 -35.22 1.98 -24.47
#